data_AF-A0A1F9E4R0-F1
#
_entry.id   AF-A0A1F9E4R0-F1
#
_cell.length_a   1.000
_cell.length_b   1.000
_cell.length_c   1.000
_cell.angle_alpha   90.00
_cell.angle_beta   90.00
_cell.angle_gamma   90.00
#
_symmetry.space_group_name_H-M   'P 1'
#
loop_
_entity.id
_entity.type
_entity.pdbx_description
1 polymer ?
#
loop_
_entity_poly.entity_id
_entity_poly.type
_entity_poly.pdbx_seq_one_letter_code
_entity_poly.pdbx_strand_id
1 'polypeptide(L)'
;MNRSKSYDHRLSEKMRNPKFAQNFFITLMEGEEGLSVEEALKHAIQRMGVKEFSEVSGIPSPNIVDFLKDRRRPKPETLDLYLYPFRLKIKIELEKVA
;
A
#
# COMPACT_ATOMS: atom_id res chain seq x y z
N MET A 1 0.07 15.84 -24.48
CA MET A 1 0.40 16.03 -23.05
C MET A 1 0.74 14.66 -22.45
N ASN A 2 1.99 14.21 -22.57
CA ASN A 2 2.45 12.83 -22.23
C ASN A 2 3.12 12.72 -20.85
N ARG A 3 2.85 13.67 -19.94
CA ARG A 3 3.52 13.72 -18.64
C ARG A 3 3.01 12.69 -17.64
N SER A 4 1.73 12.27 -17.70
CA SER A 4 1.15 11.30 -16.73
C SER A 4 1.78 9.90 -16.85
N LYS A 5 1.85 9.34 -18.07
CA LYS A 5 2.49 8.03 -18.29
C LYS A 5 3.96 7.99 -17.85
N SER A 6 4.71 9.07 -18.07
CA SER A 6 6.11 9.15 -17.66
C SER A 6 6.25 9.34 -16.15
N TYR A 7 5.36 10.11 -15.52
CA TYR A 7 5.37 10.33 -14.08
C TYR A 7 4.99 9.06 -13.31
N ASP A 8 3.92 8.37 -13.72
CA ASP A 8 3.46 7.14 -13.07
C ASP A 8 4.47 6.00 -13.26
N HIS A 9 5.09 5.89 -14.43
CA HIS A 9 6.17 4.91 -14.65
C HIS A 9 7.39 5.18 -13.76
N ARG A 10 7.85 6.44 -13.69
CA ARG A 10 8.99 6.82 -12.84
C ARG A 10 8.66 6.66 -11.35
N LEU A 11 7.40 6.85 -10.95
CA LEU A 11 6.95 6.64 -9.59
C LEU A 11 6.92 5.14 -9.25
N SER A 12 6.35 4.30 -10.12
CA SER A 12 6.37 2.83 -9.98
C SER A 12 7.80 2.29 -9.85
N GLU A 13 8.75 2.78 -10.65
CA GLU A 13 10.15 2.40 -10.54
C GLU A 13 10.77 2.79 -9.18
N LYS A 14 10.46 3.99 -8.67
CA LYS A 14 10.90 4.42 -7.34
C LYS A 14 10.28 3.58 -6.22
N MET A 15 9.03 3.16 -6.37
CA MET A 15 8.32 2.30 -5.42
C MET A 15 8.94 0.90 -5.30
N ARG A 16 9.80 0.48 -6.26
CA ARG A 16 10.61 -0.75 -6.10
C ARG A 16 11.71 -0.60 -5.05
N ASN A 17 12.11 0.63 -4.70
CA ASN A 17 13.02 0.87 -3.59
C ASN A 17 12.26 0.78 -2.26
N PRO A 18 12.58 -0.18 -1.38
CA PRO A 18 11.82 -0.40 -0.15
C PRO A 18 11.78 0.82 0.77
N LYS A 19 12.86 1.62 0.81
CA LYS A 19 12.92 2.84 1.64
C LYS A 19 12.03 3.94 1.08
N PHE A 20 11.97 4.07 -0.24
CA PHE A 20 11.08 5.02 -0.89
C PHE A 20 9.61 4.61 -0.68
N ALA A 21 9.29 3.33 -0.89
CA ALA A 21 7.94 2.81 -0.68
C ALA A 21 7.49 3.00 0.78
N GLN A 22 8.37 2.70 1.75
CA GLN A 22 8.11 2.90 3.17
C GLN A 22 7.80 4.36 3.48
N ASN A 23 8.68 5.29 3.08
CA ASN A 23 8.46 6.71 3.32
C ASN A 23 7.18 7.21 2.64
N PHE A 24 6.94 6.78 1.40
CA PHE A 24 5.72 7.13 0.68
C PHE A 24 4.47 6.69 1.45
N PHE A 25 4.46 5.46 1.95
CA PHE A 25 3.36 4.92 2.74
C PHE A 25 3.14 5.68 4.06
N ILE A 26 4.22 5.97 4.80
CA ILE A 26 4.16 6.76 6.04
C ILE A 26 3.62 8.16 5.76
N THR A 27 4.08 8.82 4.69
CA THR A 27 3.58 10.15 4.30
C THR A 27 2.10 10.15 3.94
N LEU A 28 1.57 9.07 3.35
CA LEU A 28 0.13 8.95 3.09
C LEU A 28 -0.68 8.90 4.40
N MET A 29 -0.15 8.27 5.44
CA MET A 29 -0.82 8.14 6.74
C MET A 29 -0.66 9.38 7.63
N GLU A 30 0.50 10.04 7.60
CA GLU A 30 0.84 11.16 8.49
C GLU A 30 0.61 12.54 7.84
N GLY A 31 0.18 12.59 6.58
CA GLY A 31 -0.10 13.83 5.85
C GLY A 31 -1.28 14.63 6.42
N GLU A 32 -1.56 15.80 5.84
CA GLU A 32 -2.61 16.72 6.32
C GLU A 32 -4.02 16.10 6.35
N GLU A 33 -4.32 15.18 5.44
CA GLU A 33 -5.58 14.41 5.40
C GLU A 33 -5.44 12.99 5.98
N GLY A 34 -4.28 12.66 6.55
CA GLY A 34 -3.88 11.37 7.13
C GLY A 34 -4.78 10.18 6.83
N LEU A 35 -4.43 9.40 5.80
CA LEU A 35 -5.26 8.28 5.36
C LEU A 35 -5.22 7.13 6.37
N SER A 36 -6.34 6.40 6.47
CA SER A 36 -6.33 5.10 7.17
C SER A 36 -5.34 4.13 6.52
N VAL A 37 -4.89 3.12 7.26
CA VAL A 37 -3.95 2.09 6.74
C VAL A 37 -4.49 1.44 5.45
N GLU A 38 -5.79 1.16 5.39
CA GLU A 38 -6.42 0.56 4.22
C GLU A 38 -6.45 1.52 3.02
N GLU A 39 -6.77 2.80 3.23
CA GLU A 39 -6.76 3.81 2.18
C GLU A 39 -5.34 4.07 1.67
N ALA A 40 -4.37 4.21 2.59
CA ALA A 40 -2.96 4.36 2.24
C ALA A 40 -2.46 3.17 1.40
N LEU A 41 -2.86 1.93 1.75
CA LEU A 41 -2.57 0.74 0.95
C LEU A 41 -3.17 0.82 -0.46
N LYS A 42 -4.46 1.19 -0.57
CA LYS A 42 -5.10 1.35 -1.89
C LYS A 42 -4.37 2.39 -2.74
N HIS A 43 -4.04 3.54 -2.17
CA HIS A 43 -3.29 4.59 -2.85
C HIS A 43 -1.91 4.11 -3.30
N ALA A 44 -1.15 3.45 -2.42
CA ALA A 44 0.17 2.94 -2.73
C ALA A 44 0.13 1.86 -3.82
N ILE A 45 -0.82 0.93 -3.77
CA ILE A 45 -1.00 -0.12 -4.78
C ILE A 45 -1.38 0.49 -6.13
N GLN A 46 -2.27 1.48 -6.17
CA GLN A 46 -2.63 2.16 -7.41
C GLN A 46 -1.46 2.90 -8.06
N ARG A 47 -0.54 3.46 -7.25
CA ARG A 47 0.67 4.14 -7.74
C ARG A 47 1.78 3.18 -8.15
N MET A 48 1.88 2.02 -7.51
CA MET A 48 2.86 0.98 -7.83
C MET A 48 2.43 0.15 -9.06
N GLY A 49 1.15 -0.17 -9.14
CA GLY A 49 0.57 -1.11 -10.11
C GLY A 49 0.22 -2.45 -9.45
N VAL A 50 -0.94 -3.02 -9.82
CA VAL A 50 -1.42 -4.30 -9.25
C VAL A 50 -0.46 -5.44 -9.55
N LYS A 51 0.12 -5.47 -10.76
CA LYS A 51 1.04 -6.51 -11.19
C LYS A 51 2.33 -6.46 -10.37
N GLU A 52 2.95 -5.29 -10.30
CA GLU A 52 4.18 -5.03 -9.57
C GLU A 52 3.99 -5.33 -8.08
N PHE A 53 2.87 -4.91 -7.50
CA PHE A 53 2.54 -5.20 -6.12
C PHE A 53 2.34 -6.70 -5.87
N SER A 54 1.68 -7.42 -6.80
CA SER A 54 1.51 -8.87 -6.73
C SER A 54 2.86 -9.60 -6.71
N GLU A 55 3.80 -9.18 -7.56
CA GLU A 55 5.14 -9.76 -7.64
C GLU A 55 5.95 -9.55 -6.35
N VAL A 56 5.85 -8.37 -5.71
CA VAL A 56 6.61 -8.05 -4.49
C VAL A 56 5.97 -8.63 -3.23
N SER A 57 4.64 -8.63 -3.14
CA SER A 57 3.90 -9.13 -1.96
C SER A 57 3.65 -10.64 -1.99
N GLY A 58 3.71 -11.28 -3.16
CA GLY A 58 3.30 -12.67 -3.36
C GLY A 58 1.77 -12.87 -3.32
N ILE A 59 0.99 -11.79 -3.19
CA ILE A 59 -0.47 -11.85 -3.15
C ILE A 59 -1.01 -11.97 -4.58
N PRO A 60 -1.93 -12.90 -4.88
CA PRO A 60 -2.51 -13.00 -6.22
C PRO A 60 -3.20 -11.71 -6.66
N SER A 61 -2.95 -11.25 -7.89
CA SER A 61 -3.59 -10.07 -8.49
C SER A 61 -5.12 -10.00 -8.31
N PRO A 62 -5.90 -11.09 -8.45
CA PRO A 62 -7.35 -11.03 -8.19
C PRO A 62 -7.69 -10.59 -6.77
N ASN A 63 -6.95 -11.06 -5.76
CA ASN A 63 -7.15 -10.68 -4.37
C ASN A 63 -6.86 -9.20 -4.14
N ILE A 64 -5.82 -8.67 -4.80
CA ILE A 64 -5.46 -7.26 -4.75
C ILE A 64 -6.56 -6.40 -5.40
N VAL A 65 -7.07 -6.83 -6.55
CA VAL A 65 -8.19 -6.14 -7.23
C VAL A 65 -9.44 -6.14 -6.37
N ASP A 66 -9.76 -7.25 -5.71
CA ASP A 66 -10.93 -7.32 -4.81
C ASP A 66 -10.75 -6.43 -3.57
N PHE A 67 -9.53 -6.34 -3.04
CA PHE A 67 -9.19 -5.39 -1.98
C PHE A 67 -9.38 -3.92 -2.43
N LEU A 68 -8.87 -3.56 -3.62
CA LEU A 68 -9.04 -2.23 -4.20
C LEU A 68 -10.51 -1.86 -4.45
N LYS A 69 -11.38 -2.86 -4.67
CA LYS A 69 -12.82 -2.69 -4.93
C LYS A 69 -13.69 -2.82 -3.67
N ASP A 70 -13.09 -2.87 -2.49
CA ASP A 70 -13.81 -3.05 -1.21
C ASP A 70 -14.66 -4.33 -1.14
N ARG A 71 -14.38 -5.31 -2.00
CA ARG A 71 -15.08 -6.60 -2.01
C ARG A 71 -14.58 -7.52 -0.90
N ARG A 72 -13.42 -7.19 -0.31
CA ARG A 72 -12.80 -7.95 0.76
C ARG A 72 -12.07 -7.01 1.73
N ARG A 73 -12.35 -7.17 3.03
CA ARG A 73 -11.58 -6.54 4.10
C ARG A 73 -10.51 -7.52 4.60
N PRO A 74 -9.22 -7.16 4.55
CA PRO A 74 -8.16 -8.06 4.99
C PRO A 74 -8.17 -8.19 6.52
N LYS A 75 -7.96 -9.42 7.01
CA LYS A 75 -7.72 -9.66 8.44
C LYS A 75 -6.38 -9.04 8.85
N PRO A 76 -6.12 -8.81 10.15
CA PRO A 76 -4.82 -8.31 10.63
C PRO A 76 -3.62 -9.11 10.10
N GLU A 77 -3.73 -10.44 10.10
CA GLU A 77 -2.71 -11.36 9.54
C GLU A 77 -2.48 -11.15 8.04
N THR A 78 -3.53 -10.79 7.31
CA THR A 78 -3.45 -10.51 5.87
C THR A 78 -2.87 -9.12 5.63
N LEU A 79 -3.18 -8.13 6.47
CA LEU A 79 -2.62 -6.79 6.37
C LEU A 79 -1.09 -6.79 6.49
N ASP A 80 -0.51 -7.66 7.31
CA ASP A 80 0.95 -7.82 7.38
C ASP A 80 1.56 -8.21 6.02
N LEU A 81 0.89 -9.07 5.24
CA LEU A 81 1.32 -9.41 3.88
C LEU A 81 1.23 -8.22 2.93
N TYR A 82 0.21 -7.38 3.07
CA TYR A 82 0.06 -6.15 2.29
C TYR A 82 1.10 -5.08 2.67
N LEU A 83 1.59 -5.10 3.92
CA LEU A 83 2.60 -4.17 4.41
C LEU A 83 4.04 -4.62 4.15
N TYR A 84 4.24 -5.91 3.83
CA TYR A 84 5.55 -6.49 3.54
C TYR A 84 6.36 -5.74 2.46
N PRO A 85 5.79 -5.32 1.31
CA PRO A 85 6.51 -4.53 0.31
C PRO A 85 7.09 -3.21 0.84
N PHE A 86 6.48 -2.67 1.89
CA PHE A 86 6.88 -1.42 2.55
C PHE A 86 7.82 -1.67 3.74
N ARG A 87 8.15 -2.93 4.04
CA ARG A 87 8.89 -3.35 5.26
C ARG A 87 8.23 -2.85 6.54
N LEU A 88 6.91 -2.82 6.54
CA LEU A 88 6.08 -2.47 7.70
C LEU A 88 5.33 -3.71 8.19
N LYS A 89 4.93 -3.68 9.45
CA LYS A 89 4.06 -4.70 10.07
C LYS A 89 3.14 -4.02 11.06
N ILE A 90 1.99 -4.62 11.31
CA ILE A 90 1.08 -4.13 12.34
C ILE A 90 1.66 -4.46 13.72
N LYS A 91 1.63 -3.48 14.62
CA LYS A 91 1.81 -3.68 16.05
C LYS A 91 0.47 -3.41 16.71
N ILE A 92 -0.14 -4.46 17.27
CA ILE A 92 -1.39 -4.32 18.02
C ILE A 92 -1.00 -3.94 19.46
N GLU A 93 -1.46 -2.78 19.91
CA GLU A 93 -1.30 -2.31 21.30
C GLU A 93 -2.68 -2.18 21.95
N LEU A 94 -2.76 -2.46 23.26
CA LEU A 94 -3.99 -2.35 24.03
C LEU A 94 -4.10 -0.94 24.60
N GLU A 95 -5.10 -0.19 24.18
CA GLU A 95 -5.43 1.10 24.78
C GLU A 95 -6.56 0.94 25.81
N LYS A 96 -6.47 1.71 26.88
CA LYS A 96 -7.48 1.72 27.94
C LYS A 96 -8.68 2.54 27.45
N VAL A 97 -9.83 1.89 27.34
CA VAL A 97 -11.09 2.59 27.07
C VAL A 97 -11.47 3.38 28.35
N ALA A 98 -11.60 4.70 28.21
CA ALA A 98 -12.02 5.60 29.28
C ALA A 98 -13.55 5.64 29.40
#